data_AF-A0A924ZL79-F1
#
_entry.id   AF-A0A924ZL79-F1
#
_cell.length_a   1.000
_cell.length_b   1.000
_cell.length_c   1.000
_cell.angle_alpha   90.00
_cell.angle_beta   90.00
_cell.angle_gamma   90.00
#
_symmetry.space_group_name_H-M   'P 1'
#
loop_
_entity.id
_entity.type
_entity.pdbx_description
1 polymer ?
#
loop_
_entity_poly.entity_id
_entity_poly.type
_entity_poly.pdbx_seq_one_letter_code
_entity_poly.pdbx_strand_id
1 'polypeptide(L)' 'MANVVEFLKESYVEMTQKVTWPTWLELQNSAVLVLVASFIISLLILAMDETAGTALKYFYNSLA' A
#
# COMPACT_ATOMS: atom_id res chain seq x y z
N MET A 1 -13.97 35.24 -9.49
CA MET A 1 -13.32 34.15 -8.74
C MET A 1 -14.29 33.39 -7.81
N ALA A 2 -15.60 33.33 -8.13
CA ALA A 2 -16.60 32.57 -7.36
C ALA A 2 -16.67 31.08 -7.76
N ASN A 3 -16.19 30.75 -8.96
CA ASN A 3 -16.42 29.44 -9.58
C ASN A 3 -15.66 28.27 -8.94
N VAL A 4 -14.49 28.50 -8.31
CA VAL A 4 -13.68 27.40 -7.73
C VAL A 4 -14.29 26.88 -6.43
N VAL A 5 -14.84 27.77 -5.59
CA VAL A 5 -15.50 27.40 -4.34
C VAL A 5 -16.77 26.61 -4.63
N GLU A 6 -17.51 27.02 -5.66
CA GLU A 6 -18.73 26.34 -6.10
C GLU A 6 -18.42 24.98 -6.71
N PHE A 7 -17.37 24.88 -7.53
CA PHE A 7 -16.88 23.61 -8.11
C PHE A 7 -16.46 22.59 -7.03
N LEU A 8 -15.74 23.02 -5.99
CA LEU A 8 -15.35 22.14 -4.89
C LEU A 8 -16.56 21.66 -4.09
N LYS A 9 -17.56 22.53 -3.93
CA LYS A 9 -18.81 22.20 -3.23
C LYS A 9 -19.65 21.19 -4.02
N GLU A 10 -19.78 21.38 -5.32
CA GLU A 10 -20.45 20.41 -6.22
C GLU A 10 -19.70 19.08 -6.28
N SER A 11 -18.37 19.11 -6.38
CA SER A 11 -17.53 17.89 -6.38
C SER A 11 -17.68 17.10 -5.08
N TYR A 12 -17.75 17.77 -3.92
CA TYR A 12 -17.96 17.10 -2.64
C TYR A 12 -19.35 16.44 -2.56
N VAL A 13 -20.39 17.11 -3.03
CA VAL A 13 -21.74 16.56 -3.10
C VAL A 13 -21.79 15.37 -4.07
N GLU A 14 -21.10 15.44 -5.21
CA GLU A 14 -21.04 14.35 -6.18
C GLU A 14 -20.30 13.12 -5.63
N MET A 15 -19.13 13.31 -5.00
CA MET A 15 -18.35 12.22 -4.41
C MET A 15 -19.04 11.54 -3.22
N THR A 16 -20.02 12.18 -2.60
CA THR A 16 -20.77 11.62 -1.46
C THR A 16 -22.14 11.06 -1.86
N GLN A 17 -22.79 11.62 -2.88
CA GLN A 17 -24.13 11.20 -3.33
C GLN A 17 -24.13 10.23 -4.52
N LYS A 18 -23.07 10.22 -5.34
CA LYS A 18 -22.96 9.35 -6.53
C LYS A 18 -21.91 8.24 -6.41
N VAL A 19 -21.19 8.16 -5.30
CA VAL A 19 -20.21 7.10 -5.07
C VAL A 19 -20.65 6.29 -3.87
N THR A 20 -20.80 4.99 -4.06
CA THR A 20 -21.06 4.04 -2.98
C THR A 20 -19.80 3.87 -2.15
N TRP A 21 -19.60 4.71 -1.15
CA TRP A 21 -18.57 4.47 -0.14
C TRP A 21 -18.92 3.18 0.62
N PRO A 22 -17.98 2.25 0.76
CA PRO A 22 -18.19 1.08 1.59
C PRO A 22 -18.42 1.52 3.03
N THR A 23 -19.12 0.69 3.79
CA THR A 23 -19.32 0.97 5.21
C THR A 23 -17.97 1.00 5.93
N TRP A 24 -17.88 1.73 7.05
CA TRP A 24 -16.65 1.82 7.84
C TRP A 24 -16.06 0.45 8.23
N LEU A 25 -16.94 -0.54 8.47
CA LEU A 25 -16.54 -1.90 8.79
C LEU A 25 -15.90 -2.62 7.60
N GLU A 26 -16.47 -2.48 6.41
CA GLU A 26 -15.92 -3.06 5.17
C GLU A 26 -14.59 -2.40 4.77
N LEU A 27 -14.47 -1.09 4.99
CA LEU A 27 -13.23 -0.37 4.74
C LEU A 27 -12.12 -0.86 5.68
N GLN A 28 -12.43 -1.07 6.96
CA GLN A 28 -11.47 -1.64 7.91
C GLN A 28 -11.09 -3.07 7.54
N ASN A 29 -12.05 -3.90 7.13
CA ASN A 29 -11.77 -5.26 6.68
C ASN A 29 -10.83 -5.28 5.46
N SER A 30 -11.05 -4.38 4.50
CA SER A 30 -10.18 -4.22 3.33
C SER A 30 -8.78 -3.72 3.71
N ALA A 31 -8.69 -2.78 4.66
CA ALA A 31 -7.41 -2.28 5.16
C ALA A 31 -6.61 -3.37 5.90
N VAL A 32 -7.27 -4.20 6.72
CA VAL A 32 -6.65 -5.32 7.43
C VAL A 32 -6.13 -6.36 6.43
N LEU A 33 -6.90 -6.66 5.38
CA LEU A 33 -6.45 -7.57 4.33
C LEU A 33 -5.16 -7.08 3.65
N VAL A 34 -5.10 -5.79 3.30
CA VAL A 34 -3.91 -5.19 2.68
C VAL A 34 -2.71 -5.17 3.63
N LEU A 35 -2.94 -4.91 4.92
CA LEU A 35 -1.90 -4.94 5.95
C LEU A 35 -1.28 -6.35 6.07
N VAL A 36 -2.11 -7.39 6.10
CA VAL A 36 -1.63 -8.77 6.15
C VAL A 36 -0.87 -9.13 4.85
N ALA A 37 -1.37 -8.71 3.69
CA ALA A 37 -0.70 -8.94 2.42
C ALA A 37 0.69 -8.25 2.36
N SER A 38 0.79 -6.99 2.79
CA SER A 38 2.07 -6.27 2.81
C SER A 38 3.05 -6.86 3.83
N PHE A 39 2.56 -7.37 4.96
CA PHE A 39 3.37 -8.07 5.95
C PHE A 39 4.02 -9.34 5.38
N ILE A 40 3.25 -10.15 4.64
CA ILE A 40 3.77 -11.36 3.97
C ILE A 40 4.84 -10.98 2.93
N ILE A 41 4.57 -9.96 2.11
CA ILE A 41 5.53 -9.47 1.10
C ILE A 41 6.82 -8.98 1.76
N SER A 42 6.72 -8.26 2.88
CA SER A 42 7.90 -7.80 3.62
C SER A 42 8.76 -8.96 4.14
N LEU A 43 8.15 -10.04 4.61
CA LEU A 43 8.88 -11.24 5.05
C LEU A 43 9.60 -11.93 3.90
N LEU A 44 8.98 -11.98 2.71
CA LEU A 44 9.61 -12.53 1.52
C LEU A 44 10.81 -11.71 1.07
N ILE A 45 10.70 -10.38 1.07
CA ILE A 45 11.83 -9.49 0.72
C ILE A 45 12.97 -9.70 1.72
N LEU A 46 12.69 -9.79 3.01
CA LEU A 46 13.71 -10.05 4.02
C LEU A 46 14.46 -11.36 3.75
N ALA A 47 13.75 -12.44 3.40
CA ALA A 47 14.38 -13.70 3.03
C ALA A 47 15.26 -13.56 1.76
N MET A 48 14.82 -12.79 0.77
CA MET A 48 15.59 -12.53 -0.44
C MET A 48 16.86 -11.71 -0.16
N ASP A 49 16.78 -10.70 0.70
CA ASP A 49 17.92 -9.85 1.07
C ASP A 49 18.99 -10.66 1.83
N GLU A 50 18.57 -11.51 2.77
CA GLU A 50 19.48 -12.39 3.54
C GLU A 50 20.17 -13.42 2.64
N THR A 51 19.44 -14.02 1.69
CA THR A 51 20.00 -15.00 0.76
C THR A 51 20.98 -14.35 -0.21
N ALA A 52 20.68 -13.17 -0.73
CA ALA A 52 21.58 -12.41 -1.60
C ALA A 52 22.86 -11.98 -0.85
N GLY A 53 22.72 -11.42 0.36
CA GLY A 53 23.86 -11.02 1.18
C GLY A 53 24.78 -12.19 1.54
N THR A 54 24.18 -13.33 1.90
CA THR A 54 24.91 -14.55 2.20
C THR A 54 25.61 -15.12 0.96
N ALA A 55 24.92 -15.18 -0.19
CA ALA A 55 25.50 -15.66 -1.45
C ALA A 55 26.69 -14.80 -1.90
N LEU A 56 26.57 -13.48 -1.82
CA LEU A 56 27.67 -12.55 -2.14
C LEU A 56 28.85 -12.72 -1.19
N LYS A 57 28.59 -12.91 0.12
CA LYS A 57 29.64 -13.15 1.11
C LYS A 57 30.40 -14.45 0.83
N TYR A 58 29.70 -15.51 0.42
CA TYR A 58 30.34 -16.76 -0.01
C TYR A 58 31.18 -16.58 -1.27
N PHE A 59 30.67 -15.87 -2.28
CA PHE A 59 31.43 -15.59 -3.51
C PHE A 59 32.69 -14.76 -3.23
N TYR A 60 32.57 -13.71 -2.42
CA TYR A 60 33.70 -12.83 -2.11
C TYR A 60 34.78 -13.55 -1.29
N ASN A 61 34.37 -14.36 -0.31
CA ASN A 61 35.29 -15.14 0.53
C ASN A 61 35.94 -16.32 -0.22
N SER A 62 35.40 -16.73 -1.36
CA SER A 62 36.05 -17.72 -2.25
C SER A 62 37.07 -17.10 -3.21
N LEU A 63 37.06 -15.77 -3.38
CA LEU A 63 37.95 -15.03 -4.27
C LEU A 63 39.14 -14.39 -3.52
N ALA A 64 38.98 -14.15 -2.21
CA ALA A 64 40.05 -13.81 -1.27
C ALA A 64 40.80 -15.07 -0.82
#